data_AF-A0A7U3Y8F1-F1
#
_entry.id   AF-A0A7U3Y8F1-F1
#
_cell.length_a   1.000
_cell.length_b   1.000
_cell.length_c   1.000
_cell.angle_alpha   90.00
_cell.angle_beta   90.00
_cell.angle_gamma   90.00
#
_symmetry.space_group_name_H-M   'P 1'
#
loop_
_entity.id
_entity.type
_entity.pdbx_description
1 polymer ?
#
loop_
_entity_poly.entity_id
_entity_poly.type
_entity_poly.pdbx_seq_one_letter_code
_entity_poly.pdbx_strand_id
1 'polypeptide(L)'
;MVDFAEHRKALLCNDAQSIADYESAMGEAVKAVSAWLQNEKMYTGGSIKELRSAISFQPSKEGMGVQQSLQRMIELFLNKSLKVHHPHSLAHLHCPTMVMSQIAEVLINATNQSMDSWDQSPAGSLMEVQLIDWLRQKVGYGSGQAGVFTSGGTQSNLMGVLLARDWCISKNWKDENGNPWSVQRDGIPAEAMKNVKVICSENAHFSVQKNMAMMGMGFQSVVTVPVNENAQMDVDALEKTMAHLQAEGKVVACVVATAGTTDAGAIDPLKKIREITNKYGSWMHIDAAWGGALILSNDYRAMLDGIELSDSITLDFHKHYFQSISCGAFLLKDEANYRFMHYEAEYLNSAYDEEHGVPNLVSKSLQTTRRFDALKLWMTIESLGEELYGSMIDHGVKLTREVADYIKATEGLELLVEPQFASVLFRVVPEGYPVEFIDSLNQNVADELFARGEANIGVTKVGNVQSLKMTTLSPVVTVDNVKNLLAQVLAEAERIKDAIASGNYVPPID
;
A
#
# COMPACT_ATOMS: atom_id res chain seq x y z
N MET A 1 15.47 15.63 44.20
CA MET A 1 16.00 14.28 43.90
C MET A 1 15.07 13.66 42.88
N VAL A 2 15.61 13.03 41.84
CA VAL A 2 14.81 12.30 40.85
C VAL A 2 14.25 11.06 41.53
N ASP A 3 12.93 10.87 41.47
CA ASP A 3 12.30 9.65 41.98
C ASP A 3 12.36 8.55 40.92
N PHE A 4 13.41 7.73 40.99
CA PHE A 4 13.58 6.60 40.08
C PHE A 4 12.50 5.52 40.24
N ALA A 5 11.73 5.50 41.34
CA ALA A 5 10.62 4.57 41.49
C ALA A 5 9.48 4.93 40.54
N GLU A 6 9.16 6.22 40.41
CA GLU A 6 8.16 6.70 39.44
C GLU A 6 8.60 6.47 37.99
N HIS A 7 9.91 6.58 37.71
CA HIS A 7 10.43 6.24 36.38
C HIS A 7 10.26 4.75 36.04
N ARG A 8 10.53 3.85 37.00
CA ARG A 8 10.38 2.40 36.79
C ARG A 8 8.93 1.99 36.58
N LYS A 9 7.97 2.67 37.21
CA LYS A 9 6.53 2.46 36.94
C LYS A 9 6.13 2.88 35.52
N ALA A 10 6.81 3.86 34.95
CA ALA A 10 6.51 4.39 33.62
C ALA A 10 7.21 3.65 32.47
N LEU A 11 8.26 2.88 32.76
CA LEU A 11 9.07 2.17 31.76
C LEU A 11 8.81 0.67 31.82
N LEU A 12 8.70 0.02 30.66
CA LEU A 12 8.78 -1.44 30.57
C LEU A 12 10.22 -1.86 30.88
N CYS A 13 10.44 -2.49 32.03
CA CYS A 13 11.78 -2.85 32.51
C CYS A 13 11.75 -4.11 33.38
N ASN A 14 12.94 -4.61 33.74
CA ASN A 14 13.08 -5.75 34.65
C ASN A 14 12.79 -5.36 36.11
N ASP A 15 11.55 -5.01 36.37
CA ASP A 15 10.97 -4.69 37.67
C ASP A 15 9.62 -5.39 37.79
N ALA A 16 9.36 -6.04 38.93
CA ALA A 16 8.17 -6.87 39.10
C ALA A 16 6.86 -6.06 38.99
N GLN A 17 6.87 -4.80 39.43
CA GLN A 17 5.69 -3.94 39.32
C GLN A 17 5.50 -3.48 37.88
N SER A 18 6.57 -3.09 37.20
CA SER A 18 6.54 -2.71 35.77
C SER A 18 5.95 -3.83 34.90
N ILE A 19 6.38 -5.08 35.11
CA ILE A 19 5.87 -6.25 34.38
C ILE A 19 4.38 -6.47 34.68
N ALA A 20 3.98 -6.42 35.95
CA ALA A 20 2.59 -6.61 36.36
C ALA A 20 1.67 -5.50 35.79
N ASP A 21 2.13 -4.24 35.80
CA ASP A 21 1.42 -3.10 35.24
C ASP A 21 1.22 -3.25 33.72
N TYR A 22 2.26 -3.71 33.02
CA TYR A 22 2.20 -4.04 31.59
C TYR A 22 1.17 -5.15 31.31
N GLU A 23 1.25 -6.28 32.00
CA GLU A 23 0.32 -7.41 31.80
C GLU A 23 -1.14 -7.02 32.07
N SER A 24 -1.37 -6.25 33.15
CA SER A 24 -2.69 -5.78 33.52
C SER A 24 -3.28 -4.82 32.47
N ALA A 25 -2.54 -3.76 32.12
CA ALA A 25 -3.01 -2.74 31.18
C ALA A 25 -3.20 -3.31 29.75
N MET A 26 -2.29 -4.18 29.30
CA MET A 26 -2.43 -4.88 28.02
C MET A 26 -3.63 -5.84 28.05
N GLY A 27 -3.85 -6.53 29.16
CA GLY A 27 -5.02 -7.40 29.33
C GLY A 27 -6.35 -6.64 29.24
N GLU A 28 -6.43 -5.43 29.82
CA GLU A 28 -7.58 -4.54 29.67
C GLU A 28 -7.76 -4.07 28.22
N ALA A 29 -6.69 -3.66 27.55
CA ALA A 29 -6.73 -3.26 26.15
C ALA A 29 -7.20 -4.41 25.23
N VAL A 30 -6.70 -5.62 25.43
CA VAL A 30 -7.13 -6.82 24.66
C VAL A 30 -8.61 -7.12 24.87
N LYS A 31 -9.12 -7.00 26.11
CA LYS A 31 -10.55 -7.16 26.41
C LYS A 31 -11.39 -6.10 25.70
N ALA A 32 -10.93 -4.85 25.69
CA ALA A 32 -11.61 -3.75 25.00
C ALA A 32 -11.67 -3.98 23.49
N VAL A 33 -10.56 -4.39 22.86
CA VAL A 33 -10.52 -4.78 21.44
C VAL A 33 -11.47 -5.94 21.17
N SER A 34 -11.50 -6.96 22.02
CA SER A 34 -12.42 -8.10 21.88
C SER A 34 -13.89 -7.66 21.93
N ALA A 35 -14.25 -6.77 22.85
CA ALA A 35 -15.59 -6.21 22.93
C ALA A 35 -15.94 -5.36 21.69
N TRP A 36 -14.97 -4.58 21.19
CA TRP A 36 -15.13 -3.80 19.96
C TRP A 36 -15.38 -4.69 18.74
N LEU A 37 -14.68 -5.83 18.61
CA LEU A 37 -14.88 -6.81 17.55
C LEU A 37 -16.28 -7.45 17.56
N GLN A 38 -16.88 -7.63 18.74
CA GLN A 38 -18.22 -8.24 18.89
C GLN A 38 -19.36 -7.31 18.50
N ASN A 39 -19.11 -6.00 18.39
CA ASN A 39 -20.14 -5.06 17.96
C ASN A 39 -20.36 -5.19 16.43
N GLU A 40 -21.61 -5.37 16.00
CA GLU A 40 -21.93 -5.65 14.59
C GLU A 40 -21.85 -4.41 13.68
N LYS A 41 -21.85 -3.19 14.23
CA LYS A 41 -21.78 -1.98 13.41
C LYS A 41 -20.39 -1.83 12.78
N MET A 42 -20.37 -1.55 11.48
CA MET A 42 -19.17 -1.28 10.69
C MET A 42 -18.43 -0.03 11.18
N TYR A 43 -19.20 1.02 11.49
CA TYR A 43 -18.70 2.27 12.05
C TYR A 43 -19.74 2.81 13.02
N THR A 44 -19.30 3.29 14.18
CA THR A 44 -20.20 3.94 15.16
C THR A 44 -19.89 5.42 15.36
N GLY A 45 -18.90 5.95 14.63
CA GLY A 45 -18.50 7.35 14.75
C GLY A 45 -19.55 8.30 14.18
N GLY A 46 -19.63 9.48 14.79
CA GLY A 46 -20.54 10.55 14.42
C GLY A 46 -20.00 11.45 13.30
N SER A 47 -20.66 12.58 13.06
CA SER A 47 -20.23 13.53 12.04
C SER A 47 -18.83 14.10 12.30
N ILE A 48 -18.21 14.69 11.29
CA ILE A 48 -16.88 15.31 11.41
C ILE A 48 -16.92 16.36 12.53
N LYS A 49 -18.00 17.15 12.57
CA LYS A 49 -18.25 18.13 13.60
C LYS A 49 -18.36 17.53 15.00
N GLU A 50 -19.13 16.45 15.18
CA GLU A 50 -19.26 15.76 16.47
C GLU A 50 -17.92 15.21 16.96
N LEU A 51 -17.14 14.59 16.07
CA LEU A 51 -15.81 14.07 16.40
C LEU A 51 -14.83 15.19 16.75
N ARG A 52 -14.83 16.30 16.01
CA ARG A 52 -14.01 17.49 16.32
C ARG A 52 -14.35 18.10 17.67
N SER A 53 -15.63 18.12 18.04
CA SER A 53 -16.05 18.61 19.36
C SER A 53 -15.65 17.65 20.48
N ALA A 54 -15.70 16.34 20.25
CA ALA A 54 -15.38 15.33 21.27
C ALA A 54 -13.87 15.10 21.46
N ILE A 55 -13.07 15.21 20.40
CA ILE A 55 -11.64 14.90 20.41
C ILE A 55 -10.84 16.18 20.63
N SER A 56 -10.33 16.34 21.85
CA SER A 56 -9.49 17.48 22.25
C SER A 56 -8.23 17.00 22.97
N PHE A 57 -7.06 17.51 22.58
CA PHE A 57 -5.79 17.18 23.25
C PHE A 57 -5.43 18.27 24.26
N GLN A 58 -5.60 17.97 25.55
CA GLN A 58 -5.37 18.88 26.68
C GLN A 58 -4.49 18.18 27.73
N PRO A 59 -3.15 18.22 27.58
CA PRO A 59 -2.26 17.60 28.55
C PRO A 59 -2.29 18.35 29.90
N SER A 60 -2.45 17.62 31.01
CA SER A 60 -2.31 18.15 32.37
C SER A 60 -0.85 18.09 32.84
N LYS A 61 -0.50 18.85 33.88
CA LYS A 61 0.84 18.78 34.50
C LYS A 61 1.05 17.46 35.23
N GLU A 62 -0.02 16.91 35.81
CA GLU A 62 0.00 15.72 36.67
C GLU A 62 -0.24 14.41 35.87
N GLY A 63 -0.69 14.51 34.62
CA GLY A 63 -1.16 13.36 33.83
C GLY A 63 -2.55 12.87 34.27
N MET A 64 -3.06 11.84 33.57
CA MET A 64 -4.34 11.17 33.90
C MET A 64 -4.13 9.77 34.53
N GLY A 65 -2.91 9.23 34.45
CA GLY A 65 -2.64 7.82 34.76
C GLY A 65 -3.12 6.86 33.66
N VAL A 66 -2.57 5.65 33.68
CA VAL A 66 -2.73 4.64 32.61
C VAL A 66 -4.19 4.19 32.43
N GLN A 67 -4.90 3.91 33.52
CA GLN A 67 -6.28 3.41 33.43
C GLN A 67 -7.25 4.45 32.84
N GLN A 68 -7.19 5.70 33.33
CA GLN A 68 -8.05 6.77 32.81
C GLN A 68 -7.70 7.13 31.37
N SER A 69 -6.41 7.13 31.02
CA SER A 69 -5.99 7.37 29.64
C SER A 69 -6.45 6.24 28.71
N LEU A 70 -6.35 4.97 29.12
CA LEU A 70 -6.83 3.82 28.36
C LEU A 70 -8.35 3.89 28.15
N GLN A 71 -9.14 4.10 29.21
CA GLN A 71 -10.60 4.24 29.09
C GLN A 71 -10.99 5.37 28.15
N ARG A 72 -10.29 6.51 28.23
CA ARG A 72 -10.50 7.63 27.33
C ARG A 72 -10.17 7.29 25.87
N MET A 73 -9.11 6.52 25.61
CA MET A 73 -8.78 6.06 24.25
C MET A 73 -9.77 5.03 23.72
N ILE A 74 -10.33 4.18 24.59
CA ILE A 74 -11.41 3.26 24.22
C ILE A 74 -12.62 4.06 23.72
N GLU A 75 -13.01 5.12 24.44
CA GLU A 75 -14.18 5.94 24.11
C GLU A 75 -13.97 6.86 22.89
N LEU A 76 -12.82 7.53 22.81
CA LEU A 76 -12.57 8.54 21.79
C LEU A 76 -12.05 7.95 20.47
N PHE A 77 -11.31 6.85 20.55
CA PHE A 77 -10.68 6.21 19.39
C PHE A 77 -11.31 4.85 19.11
N LEU A 78 -11.10 3.82 19.94
CA LEU A 78 -11.43 2.43 19.61
C LEU A 78 -12.91 2.25 19.22
N ASN A 79 -13.83 2.70 20.08
CA ASN A 79 -15.27 2.57 19.83
C ASN A 79 -15.71 3.28 18.55
N LYS A 80 -15.05 4.39 18.22
CA LYS A 80 -15.33 5.23 17.05
C LYS A 80 -14.49 4.86 15.83
N SER A 81 -13.73 3.77 15.87
CA SER A 81 -12.91 3.32 14.75
C SER A 81 -13.73 2.56 13.72
N LEU A 82 -13.39 2.79 12.44
CA LEU A 82 -13.86 2.02 11.31
C LEU A 82 -13.41 0.55 11.42
N LYS A 83 -14.33 -0.39 11.20
CA LYS A 83 -14.03 -1.84 11.23
C LYS A 83 -13.68 -2.36 9.85
N VAL A 84 -12.39 -2.43 9.57
CA VAL A 84 -11.87 -2.96 8.29
C VAL A 84 -12.10 -4.44 8.06
N HIS A 85 -12.40 -5.20 9.13
CA HIS A 85 -12.80 -6.61 9.04
C HIS A 85 -14.29 -6.79 8.74
N HIS A 86 -15.10 -5.72 8.87
CA HIS A 86 -16.54 -5.81 8.66
C HIS A 86 -16.85 -6.08 7.17
N PRO A 87 -17.82 -6.95 6.83
CA PRO A 87 -18.10 -7.31 5.44
C PRO A 87 -18.48 -6.17 4.50
N HIS A 88 -19.03 -5.08 5.04
CA HIS A 88 -19.38 -3.88 4.27
C HIS A 88 -18.28 -2.80 4.25
N SER A 89 -17.07 -3.10 4.75
CA SER A 89 -15.91 -2.21 4.63
C SER A 89 -15.08 -2.60 3.42
N LEU A 90 -15.43 -2.02 2.26
CA LEU A 90 -14.90 -2.44 0.95
C LEU A 90 -14.30 -1.26 0.15
N ALA A 91 -14.16 -0.07 0.73
CA ALA A 91 -13.78 1.12 -0.04
C ALA A 91 -12.33 1.13 -0.54
N HIS A 92 -11.39 0.79 0.34
CA HIS A 92 -9.97 1.07 0.15
C HIS A 92 -9.12 -0.20 0.21
N LEU A 93 -7.84 -0.04 -0.13
CA LEU A 93 -6.81 -1.07 0.01
C LEU A 93 -6.40 -1.28 1.49
N HIS A 94 -7.37 -1.33 2.40
CA HIS A 94 -7.18 -1.49 3.84
C HIS A 94 -7.77 -2.84 4.26
N CYS A 95 -6.89 -3.81 4.51
CA CYS A 95 -7.28 -5.17 4.82
C CYS A 95 -7.63 -5.39 6.29
N PRO A 96 -8.40 -6.45 6.62
CA PRO A 96 -8.30 -7.06 7.95
C PRO A 96 -6.87 -7.55 8.19
N THR A 97 -6.46 -7.59 9.46
CA THR A 97 -5.11 -8.02 9.83
C THR A 97 -5.10 -9.44 10.38
N MET A 98 -4.06 -10.21 10.04
CA MET A 98 -3.83 -11.54 10.61
C MET A 98 -3.60 -11.49 12.12
N VAL A 99 -4.11 -12.48 12.86
CA VAL A 99 -3.80 -12.64 14.29
C VAL A 99 -2.30 -12.76 14.52
N MET A 100 -1.57 -13.45 13.64
CA MET A 100 -0.11 -13.56 13.72
C MET A 100 0.59 -12.20 13.56
N SER A 101 0.07 -11.32 12.70
CA SER A 101 0.57 -9.95 12.57
C SER A 101 0.34 -9.15 13.87
N GLN A 102 -0.79 -9.36 14.55
CA GLN A 102 -1.07 -8.71 15.85
C GLN A 102 -0.15 -9.23 16.96
N ILE A 103 0.16 -10.52 16.98
CA ILE A 103 1.14 -11.10 17.91
C ILE A 103 2.54 -10.54 17.63
N ALA A 104 2.95 -10.48 16.36
CA ALA A 104 4.23 -9.91 15.97
C ALA A 104 4.35 -8.44 16.43
N GLU A 105 3.28 -7.64 16.31
CA GLU A 105 3.24 -6.25 16.81
C GLU A 105 3.54 -6.15 18.31
N VAL A 106 3.03 -7.07 19.13
CA VAL A 106 3.34 -7.12 20.57
C VAL A 106 4.85 -7.36 20.79
N LEU A 107 5.44 -8.30 20.05
CA LEU A 107 6.87 -8.63 20.16
C LEU A 107 7.77 -7.49 19.66
N ILE A 108 7.43 -6.89 18.52
CA ILE A 108 8.15 -5.75 17.94
C ILE A 108 8.12 -4.57 18.92
N ASN A 109 6.96 -4.24 19.46
CA ASN A 109 6.80 -3.12 20.40
C ASN A 109 7.54 -3.36 21.72
N ALA A 110 7.46 -4.58 22.27
CA ALA A 110 8.12 -4.89 23.54
C ALA A 110 9.66 -4.89 23.43
N THR A 111 10.20 -5.33 22.29
CA THR A 111 11.66 -5.42 22.08
C THR A 111 12.27 -4.12 21.55
N ASN A 112 11.49 -3.32 20.81
CA ASN A 112 11.89 -2.02 20.25
C ASN A 112 13.27 -2.02 19.57
N GLN A 113 13.60 -3.11 18.87
CA GLN A 113 14.87 -3.23 18.15
C GLN A 113 14.87 -2.42 16.87
N SER A 114 16.04 -1.87 16.52
CA SER A 114 16.26 -1.13 15.29
C SER A 114 16.92 -2.01 14.23
N MET A 115 16.36 -1.99 13.02
CA MET A 115 16.72 -2.86 11.89
C MET A 115 17.73 -2.23 10.92
N ASP A 116 18.40 -1.15 11.30
CA ASP A 116 19.45 -0.50 10.52
C ASP A 116 20.78 -1.24 10.60
N SER A 117 21.21 -1.63 11.80
CA SER A 117 22.49 -2.32 12.03
C SER A 117 22.34 -3.62 12.80
N TRP A 118 23.28 -4.52 12.57
CA TRP A 118 23.32 -5.86 13.18
C TRP A 118 23.32 -5.81 14.71
N ASP A 119 24.10 -4.90 15.31
CA ASP A 119 24.26 -4.79 16.77
C ASP A 119 23.00 -4.27 17.49
N GLN A 120 22.07 -3.64 16.77
CA GLN A 120 20.78 -3.18 17.29
C GLN A 120 19.65 -4.20 17.10
N SER A 121 19.77 -5.10 16.11
CA SER A 121 18.84 -6.23 15.91
C SER A 121 19.52 -7.47 15.31
N PRO A 122 20.27 -8.26 16.10
CA PRO A 122 21.03 -9.38 15.54
C PRO A 122 20.14 -10.44 14.89
N ALA A 123 19.20 -11.00 15.66
CA ALA A 123 18.30 -12.02 15.13
C ALA A 123 17.38 -11.46 14.03
N GLY A 124 16.85 -10.24 14.23
CA GLY A 124 15.95 -9.61 13.27
C GLY A 124 16.61 -9.38 11.92
N SER A 125 17.87 -8.92 11.90
CA SER A 125 18.60 -8.66 10.65
C SER A 125 18.76 -9.91 9.79
N LEU A 126 19.09 -11.06 10.40
CA LEU A 126 19.21 -12.33 9.67
C LEU A 126 17.86 -12.90 9.22
N MET A 127 16.81 -12.72 10.01
CA MET A 127 15.46 -13.13 9.63
C MET A 127 14.97 -12.32 8.43
N GLU A 128 15.18 -10.99 8.43
CA GLU A 128 14.81 -10.16 7.29
C GLU A 128 15.59 -10.56 6.03
N VAL A 129 16.89 -10.80 6.14
CA VAL A 129 17.73 -11.29 5.03
C VAL A 129 17.16 -12.57 4.41
N GLN A 130 16.78 -13.55 5.23
CA GLN A 130 16.19 -14.81 4.75
C GLN A 130 14.81 -14.59 4.11
N LEU A 131 14.00 -13.69 4.67
CA LEU A 131 12.69 -13.38 4.11
C LEU A 131 12.80 -12.66 2.77
N ILE A 132 13.78 -11.75 2.62
CA ILE A 132 14.10 -11.10 1.34
C ILE A 132 14.55 -12.14 0.30
N ASP A 133 15.41 -13.09 0.67
CA ASP A 133 15.81 -14.18 -0.22
C ASP A 133 14.61 -15.01 -0.68
N TRP A 134 13.72 -15.39 0.25
CA TRP A 134 12.48 -16.10 -0.08
C TRP A 134 11.58 -15.28 -1.03
N LEU A 135 11.37 -13.99 -0.76
CA LEU A 135 10.57 -13.11 -1.62
C LEU A 135 11.17 -12.98 -3.03
N ARG A 136 12.50 -12.86 -3.15
CA ARG A 136 13.19 -12.82 -4.45
C ARG A 136 12.99 -14.09 -5.25
N GLN A 137 13.10 -15.25 -4.61
CA GLN A 137 12.83 -16.53 -5.25
C GLN A 137 11.38 -16.61 -5.75
N LYS A 138 10.41 -16.13 -4.95
CA LYS A 138 8.99 -16.11 -5.32
C LYS A 138 8.68 -15.18 -6.50
N VAL A 139 9.36 -14.03 -6.59
CA VAL A 139 9.30 -13.15 -7.77
C VAL A 139 9.93 -13.82 -9.00
N GLY A 140 10.96 -14.64 -8.82
CA GLY A 140 11.72 -15.27 -9.90
C GLY A 140 13.09 -14.64 -10.15
N TYR A 141 13.62 -13.85 -9.20
CA TYR A 141 14.98 -13.28 -9.27
C TYR A 141 16.08 -14.26 -8.88
N GLY A 142 15.73 -15.43 -8.31
CA GLY A 142 16.68 -16.37 -7.71
C GLY A 142 17.11 -15.96 -6.31
N SER A 143 18.11 -16.65 -5.76
CA SER A 143 18.64 -16.36 -4.43
C SER A 143 19.38 -15.03 -4.36
N GLY A 144 19.53 -14.49 -3.15
CA GLY A 144 20.27 -13.27 -2.85
C GLY A 144 19.56 -12.41 -1.82
N GLN A 145 20.18 -11.28 -1.46
CA GLN A 145 19.71 -10.42 -0.38
C GLN A 145 19.44 -8.99 -0.87
N ALA A 146 19.26 -8.81 -2.18
CA ALA A 146 19.00 -7.51 -2.78
C ALA A 146 17.52 -7.13 -2.63
N GLY A 147 17.22 -6.61 -1.45
CA GLY A 147 15.92 -6.09 -1.06
C GLY A 147 15.96 -5.57 0.38
N VAL A 148 14.91 -4.86 0.78
CA VAL A 148 14.75 -4.34 2.14
C VAL A 148 13.28 -4.16 2.46
N PHE A 149 12.90 -4.33 3.73
CA PHE A 149 11.58 -3.89 4.19
C PHE A 149 11.50 -2.36 4.27
N THR A 150 10.35 -1.81 3.90
CA THR A 150 10.08 -0.37 3.85
C THR A 150 8.81 -0.04 4.62
N SER A 151 8.60 1.26 4.90
CA SER A 151 7.35 1.74 5.50
C SER A 151 6.12 1.53 4.59
N GLY A 152 6.33 1.31 3.29
CA GLY A 152 5.28 0.97 2.32
C GLY A 152 5.61 1.40 0.90
N GLY A 153 4.65 1.20 0.00
CA GLY A 153 4.86 1.28 -1.44
C GLY A 153 5.26 2.67 -1.95
N THR A 154 4.93 3.75 -1.24
CA THR A 154 5.43 5.09 -1.62
C THR A 154 6.95 5.17 -1.51
N GLN A 155 7.52 4.64 -0.42
CA GLN A 155 8.98 4.58 -0.22
C GLN A 155 9.62 3.56 -1.18
N SER A 156 9.02 2.39 -1.36
CA SER A 156 9.53 1.40 -2.32
C SER A 156 9.55 1.94 -3.76
N ASN A 157 8.49 2.62 -4.19
CA ASN A 157 8.47 3.28 -5.51
C ASN A 157 9.51 4.39 -5.60
N LEU A 158 9.77 5.14 -4.51
CA LEU A 158 10.82 6.16 -4.47
C LEU A 158 12.18 5.52 -4.72
N MET A 159 12.50 4.42 -4.04
CA MET A 159 13.72 3.66 -4.27
C MET A 159 13.79 3.17 -5.72
N GLY A 160 12.70 2.63 -6.26
CA GLY A 160 12.63 2.17 -7.66
C GLY A 160 12.97 3.26 -8.67
N VAL A 161 12.32 4.43 -8.58
CA VAL A 161 12.57 5.54 -9.52
C VAL A 161 13.91 6.24 -9.25
N LEU A 162 14.39 6.28 -8.01
CA LEU A 162 15.70 6.84 -7.66
C LEU A 162 16.83 6.02 -8.26
N LEU A 163 16.83 4.71 -8.03
CA LEU A 163 17.84 3.80 -8.59
C LEU A 163 17.81 3.84 -10.13
N ALA A 164 16.62 3.86 -10.74
CA ALA A 164 16.49 3.96 -12.19
C ALA A 164 17.01 5.30 -12.75
N ARG A 165 16.73 6.43 -12.07
CA ARG A 165 17.23 7.76 -12.44
C ARG A 165 18.77 7.77 -12.40
N ASP A 166 19.36 7.30 -11.31
CA ASP A 166 20.82 7.37 -11.12
C ASP A 166 21.54 6.40 -12.04
N TRP A 167 20.98 5.20 -12.26
CA TRP A 167 21.44 4.27 -13.29
C TRP A 167 21.43 4.89 -14.68
N CYS A 168 20.33 5.55 -15.06
CA CYS A 168 20.20 6.24 -16.33
C CYS A 168 21.20 7.39 -16.46
N ILE A 169 21.37 8.20 -15.40
CA ILE A 169 22.29 9.33 -15.42
C ILE A 169 23.75 8.86 -15.54
N SER A 170 24.14 7.87 -14.74
CA SER A 170 25.47 7.27 -14.77
C SER A 170 25.83 6.72 -16.15
N LYS A 171 24.86 6.13 -16.86
CA LYS A 171 25.06 5.58 -18.21
C LYS A 171 25.23 6.65 -19.30
N ASN A 172 24.60 7.81 -19.15
CA ASN A 172 24.46 8.79 -20.24
C ASN A 172 25.23 10.11 -20.02
N TRP A 173 25.67 10.40 -18.80
CA TRP A 173 26.45 11.59 -18.46
C TRP A 173 27.80 11.21 -17.86
N LYS A 174 28.80 12.06 -18.05
CA LYS A 174 30.16 11.88 -17.55
C LYS A 174 30.64 13.10 -16.78
N ASP A 175 31.47 12.88 -15.76
CA ASP A 175 32.15 13.95 -15.04
C ASP A 175 33.30 14.56 -15.86
N GLU A 176 33.97 15.58 -15.31
CA GLU A 176 35.09 16.28 -15.95
C GLU A 176 36.29 15.37 -16.28
N ASN A 177 36.40 14.22 -15.59
CA ASN A 177 37.46 13.24 -15.78
C ASN A 177 37.04 12.11 -16.74
N GLY A 178 35.83 12.18 -17.29
CA GLY A 178 35.30 11.19 -18.22
C GLY A 178 34.72 9.93 -17.57
N ASN A 179 34.58 9.90 -16.24
CA ASN A 179 33.95 8.80 -15.51
C ASN A 179 32.42 8.91 -15.57
N PRO A 180 31.66 7.80 -15.41
CA PRO A 180 30.21 7.85 -15.24
C PRO A 180 29.78 8.85 -14.16
N TRP A 181 28.77 9.67 -14.46
CA TRP A 181 28.30 10.70 -13.52
C TRP A 181 27.75 10.07 -12.22
N SER A 182 28.07 10.67 -11.07
CA SER A 182 27.52 10.27 -9.77
C SER A 182 26.56 11.34 -9.25
N VAL A 183 25.27 11.02 -9.22
CA VAL A 183 24.26 11.96 -8.66
C VAL A 183 24.45 12.14 -7.15
N GLN A 184 24.85 11.09 -6.44
CA GLN A 184 25.11 11.15 -5.01
C GLN A 184 26.23 12.15 -4.66
N ARG A 185 27.28 12.21 -5.49
CA ARG A 185 28.45 13.08 -5.26
C ARG A 185 28.24 14.49 -5.83
N ASP A 186 27.77 14.56 -7.08
CA ASP A 186 27.83 15.79 -7.89
C ASP A 186 26.46 16.45 -8.08
N GLY A 187 25.39 15.83 -7.56
CA GLY A 187 24.02 16.24 -7.83
C GLY A 187 23.55 15.89 -9.25
N ILE A 188 22.38 16.39 -9.64
CA ILE A 188 21.78 16.09 -10.95
C ILE A 188 22.37 17.02 -12.03
N PRO A 189 22.88 16.49 -13.15
CA PRO A 189 23.33 17.33 -14.27
C PRO A 189 22.22 18.25 -14.77
N ALA A 190 22.54 19.50 -15.10
CA ALA A 190 21.55 20.49 -15.56
C ALA A 190 20.74 20.02 -16.79
N GLU A 191 21.39 19.34 -17.73
CA GLU A 191 20.73 18.77 -18.91
C GLU A 191 19.88 17.54 -18.56
N ALA A 192 20.31 16.72 -17.59
CA ALA A 192 19.55 15.56 -17.14
C ALA A 192 18.20 15.98 -16.52
N MET A 193 18.16 17.09 -15.76
CA MET A 193 16.90 17.62 -15.19
C MET A 193 15.82 17.89 -16.26
N LYS A 194 16.23 18.27 -17.48
CA LYS A 194 15.30 18.56 -18.59
C LYS A 194 14.98 17.34 -19.44
N ASN A 195 15.92 16.40 -19.53
CA ASN A 195 15.92 15.35 -20.55
C ASN A 195 15.59 13.96 -20.01
N VAL A 196 15.81 13.69 -18.72
CA VAL A 196 15.44 12.41 -18.11
C VAL A 196 13.94 12.38 -17.83
N LYS A 197 13.29 11.31 -18.29
CA LYS A 197 11.84 11.06 -18.13
C LYS A 197 11.56 9.72 -17.46
N VAL A 198 10.42 9.65 -16.77
CA VAL A 198 9.81 8.41 -16.28
C VAL A 198 8.45 8.28 -16.96
N ILE A 199 8.09 7.08 -17.39
CA ILE A 199 6.77 6.80 -17.96
C ILE A 199 5.99 5.93 -16.99
N CYS A 200 4.70 6.19 -16.85
CA CYS A 200 3.76 5.32 -16.15
C CYS A 200 2.38 5.38 -16.82
N SER A 201 1.47 4.49 -16.44
CA SER A 201 0.06 4.58 -16.84
C SER A 201 -0.58 5.85 -16.29
N GLU A 202 -1.60 6.40 -16.95
CA GLU A 202 -2.45 7.43 -16.35
C GLU A 202 -3.20 6.94 -15.09
N ASN A 203 -3.40 5.62 -14.96
CA ASN A 203 -3.94 4.95 -13.78
C ASN A 203 -2.87 4.49 -12.77
N ALA A 204 -1.59 4.83 -13.00
CA ALA A 204 -0.53 4.52 -12.05
C ALA A 204 -0.73 5.29 -10.74
N HIS A 205 -0.23 4.74 -9.64
CA HIS A 205 -0.33 5.40 -8.35
C HIS A 205 0.43 6.74 -8.35
N PHE A 206 -0.19 7.78 -7.79
CA PHE A 206 0.34 9.16 -7.78
C PHE A 206 1.73 9.31 -7.12
N SER A 207 2.19 8.28 -6.39
CA SER A 207 3.53 8.26 -5.79
C SER A 207 4.62 8.40 -6.85
N VAL A 208 4.41 7.98 -8.10
CA VAL A 208 5.40 8.16 -9.18
C VAL A 208 5.69 9.65 -9.39
N GLN A 209 4.65 10.46 -9.66
CA GLN A 209 4.77 11.91 -9.82
C GLN A 209 5.32 12.56 -8.54
N LYS A 210 4.77 12.19 -7.38
CA LYS A 210 5.20 12.72 -6.08
C LYS A 210 6.69 12.47 -5.83
N ASN A 211 7.18 11.28 -6.10
CA ASN A 211 8.57 10.88 -5.86
C ASN A 211 9.52 11.61 -6.82
N MET A 212 9.15 11.78 -8.09
CA MET A 212 9.94 12.57 -9.03
C MET A 212 10.01 14.06 -8.62
N ALA A 213 8.92 14.62 -8.11
CA ALA A 213 8.93 15.98 -7.57
C ALA A 213 9.81 16.10 -6.30
N MET A 214 9.70 15.15 -5.37
CA MET A 214 10.54 15.11 -4.16
C MET A 214 12.04 14.99 -4.49
N MET A 215 12.38 14.30 -5.57
CA MET A 215 13.75 14.18 -6.08
C MET A 215 14.25 15.41 -6.86
N GLY A 216 13.47 16.49 -6.95
CA GLY A 216 13.85 17.72 -7.64
C GLY A 216 13.67 17.69 -9.16
N MET A 217 13.09 16.62 -9.72
CA MET A 217 12.85 16.50 -11.17
C MET A 217 11.54 17.15 -11.62
N GLY A 218 10.58 17.33 -10.71
CA GLY A 218 9.27 17.92 -10.95
C GLY A 218 8.27 16.98 -11.64
N PHE A 219 6.99 17.34 -11.66
CA PHE A 219 5.94 16.51 -12.28
C PHE A 219 6.10 16.35 -13.80
N GLN A 220 6.69 17.35 -14.46
CA GLN A 220 6.96 17.34 -15.90
C GLN A 220 8.02 16.31 -16.34
N SER A 221 8.72 15.67 -15.39
CA SER A 221 9.59 14.54 -15.72
C SER A 221 8.81 13.23 -15.85
N VAL A 222 7.54 13.18 -15.43
CA VAL A 222 6.67 12.01 -15.58
C VAL A 222 5.77 12.21 -16.79
N VAL A 223 5.75 11.23 -17.69
CA VAL A 223 4.88 11.18 -18.85
C VAL A 223 3.89 10.05 -18.65
N THR A 224 2.60 10.36 -18.65
CA THR A 224 1.55 9.35 -18.52
C THR A 224 1.17 8.82 -19.90
N VAL A 225 0.90 7.52 -19.98
CA VAL A 225 0.34 6.87 -21.18
C VAL A 225 -1.10 6.44 -20.91
N PRO A 226 -1.98 6.48 -21.93
CA PRO A 226 -3.38 6.11 -21.76
C PRO A 226 -3.54 4.63 -21.42
N VAL A 227 -4.73 4.27 -20.92
CA VAL A 227 -5.12 2.87 -20.72
C VAL A 227 -6.01 2.32 -21.83
N ASN A 228 -6.03 1.00 -21.95
CA ASN A 228 -6.99 0.28 -22.78
C ASN A 228 -8.34 0.08 -22.07
N GLU A 229 -9.29 -0.58 -22.73
CA GLU A 229 -10.63 -0.90 -22.20
C GLU A 229 -10.63 -1.71 -20.89
N ASN A 230 -9.54 -2.42 -20.60
CA ASN A 230 -9.35 -3.18 -19.37
C ASN A 230 -8.63 -2.36 -18.28
N ALA A 231 -8.49 -1.05 -18.45
CA ALA A 231 -7.75 -0.14 -17.58
C ALA A 231 -6.25 -0.48 -17.41
N GLN A 232 -5.67 -1.26 -18.33
CA GLN A 232 -4.24 -1.57 -18.38
C GLN A 232 -3.50 -0.53 -19.22
N MET A 233 -2.22 -0.29 -18.95
CA MET A 233 -1.34 0.51 -19.80
C MET A 233 -1.44 0.07 -21.28
N ASP A 234 -1.74 1.02 -22.17
CA ASP A 234 -1.71 0.78 -23.61
C ASP A 234 -0.26 0.69 -24.11
N VAL A 235 0.15 -0.50 -24.54
CA VAL A 235 1.51 -0.80 -25.01
C VAL A 235 1.84 -0.14 -26.34
N ASP A 236 0.86 0.05 -27.22
CA ASP A 236 1.07 0.73 -28.50
C ASP A 236 1.27 2.23 -28.27
N ALA A 237 0.51 2.81 -27.33
CA ALA A 237 0.71 4.18 -26.89
C ALA A 237 2.05 4.36 -26.16
N LEU A 238 2.46 3.39 -25.34
CA LEU A 238 3.77 3.37 -24.70
C LEU A 238 4.88 3.39 -25.76
N GLU A 239 4.85 2.49 -26.75
CA GLU A 239 5.89 2.44 -27.78
C GLU A 239 5.98 3.74 -28.60
N LYS A 240 4.84 4.33 -28.97
CA LYS A 240 4.79 5.63 -29.65
C LYS A 240 5.38 6.74 -28.78
N THR A 241 5.08 6.74 -27.48
CA THR A 241 5.59 7.73 -26.52
C THR A 241 7.10 7.60 -26.36
N MET A 242 7.62 6.38 -26.25
CA MET A 242 9.07 6.12 -26.20
C MET A 242 9.79 6.63 -27.45
N ALA A 243 9.25 6.34 -28.65
CA ALA A 243 9.81 6.81 -29.91
C ALA A 243 9.80 8.34 -30.02
N HIS A 244 8.70 8.98 -29.61
CA HIS A 244 8.56 10.43 -29.62
C HIS A 244 9.57 11.11 -28.69
N LEU A 245 9.67 10.65 -27.44
CA LEU A 245 10.63 11.17 -26.47
C LEU A 245 12.08 11.01 -26.95
N GLN A 246 12.42 9.86 -27.54
CA GLN A 246 13.74 9.64 -28.12
C GLN A 246 14.03 10.62 -29.27
N ALA A 247 13.04 10.89 -30.15
CA ALA A 247 13.19 11.86 -31.24
C ALA A 247 13.40 13.31 -30.74
N GLU A 248 12.87 13.64 -29.56
CA GLU A 248 13.11 14.93 -28.88
C GLU A 248 14.45 14.99 -28.11
N GLY A 249 15.28 13.95 -28.18
CA GLY A 249 16.53 13.86 -27.43
C GLY A 249 16.33 13.65 -25.92
N LYS A 250 15.14 13.18 -25.51
CA LYS A 250 14.85 12.78 -24.13
C LYS A 250 15.32 11.35 -23.89
N VAL A 251 15.66 11.06 -22.64
CA VAL A 251 16.08 9.73 -22.20
C VAL A 251 15.08 9.22 -21.17
N VAL A 252 14.45 8.09 -21.45
CA VAL A 252 13.53 7.46 -20.50
C VAL A 252 14.34 6.61 -19.52
N ALA A 253 14.43 7.06 -18.27
CA ALA A 253 15.12 6.33 -17.21
C ALA A 253 14.35 5.07 -16.81
N CYS A 254 13.03 5.19 -16.66
CA CYS A 254 12.18 4.14 -16.11
C CYS A 254 10.81 4.11 -16.78
N VAL A 255 10.30 2.92 -17.03
CA VAL A 255 8.87 2.66 -17.20
C VAL A 255 8.36 1.97 -15.93
N VAL A 256 7.42 2.61 -15.25
CA VAL A 256 6.72 2.05 -14.09
C VAL A 256 5.47 1.33 -14.59
N ALA A 257 5.55 0.00 -14.64
CA ALA A 257 4.39 -0.86 -14.88
C ALA A 257 3.68 -1.13 -13.55
N THR A 258 2.35 -1.20 -13.57
CA THR A 258 1.55 -1.44 -12.36
C THR A 258 0.92 -2.83 -12.41
N ALA A 259 1.25 -3.67 -11.43
CA ALA A 259 0.59 -4.95 -11.21
C ALA A 259 -0.50 -4.77 -10.14
N GLY A 260 -1.69 -4.38 -10.60
CA GLY A 260 -2.82 -3.98 -9.76
C GLY A 260 -2.88 -2.46 -9.63
N THR A 261 -3.53 -1.77 -10.56
CA THR A 261 -3.84 -0.33 -10.43
C THR A 261 -4.72 -0.09 -9.21
N THR A 262 -4.57 1.05 -8.53
CA THR A 262 -5.26 1.31 -7.26
C THR A 262 -6.78 1.16 -7.34
N ASP A 263 -7.38 1.60 -8.46
CA ASP A 263 -8.83 1.58 -8.64
C ASP A 263 -9.35 0.31 -9.31
N ALA A 264 -8.97 0.04 -10.56
CA ALA A 264 -9.52 -1.10 -11.30
C ALA A 264 -8.90 -2.46 -10.94
N GLY A 265 -7.80 -2.47 -10.17
CA GLY A 265 -6.98 -3.69 -10.02
C GLY A 265 -6.45 -4.25 -11.33
N ALA A 266 -6.28 -3.40 -12.36
CA ALA A 266 -5.74 -3.81 -13.64
C ALA A 266 -4.26 -4.17 -13.52
N ILE A 267 -3.83 -5.19 -14.25
CA ILE A 267 -2.43 -5.60 -14.32
C ILE A 267 -1.90 -5.27 -15.70
N ASP A 268 -0.89 -4.40 -15.74
CA ASP A 268 -0.26 -4.02 -17.00
C ASP A 268 0.40 -5.23 -17.69
N PRO A 269 0.46 -5.27 -19.03
CA PRO A 269 1.05 -6.38 -19.78
C PRO A 269 2.60 -6.41 -19.65
N LEU A 270 3.08 -6.97 -18.54
CA LEU A 270 4.48 -6.87 -18.10
C LEU A 270 5.51 -7.33 -19.14
N LYS A 271 5.29 -8.48 -19.80
CA LYS A 271 6.19 -8.98 -20.85
C LYS A 271 6.33 -8.02 -22.03
N LYS A 272 5.21 -7.47 -22.51
CA LYS A 272 5.21 -6.50 -23.62
C LYS A 272 5.91 -5.20 -23.23
N ILE A 273 5.69 -4.74 -22.00
CA ILE A 273 6.41 -3.57 -21.46
C ILE A 273 7.92 -3.85 -21.37
N ARG A 274 8.33 -5.05 -20.95
CA ARG A 274 9.75 -5.45 -20.94
C ARG A 274 10.37 -5.44 -22.32
N GLU A 275 9.67 -5.93 -23.34
CA GLU A 275 10.14 -5.89 -24.74
C GLU A 275 10.43 -4.45 -25.18
N ILE A 276 9.53 -3.53 -24.87
CA ILE A 276 9.69 -2.10 -25.16
C ILE A 276 10.86 -1.51 -24.36
N THR A 277 10.93 -1.73 -23.05
CA THR A 277 12.03 -1.18 -22.23
C THR A 277 13.40 -1.72 -22.64
N ASN A 278 13.48 -2.97 -23.10
CA ASN A 278 14.70 -3.52 -23.71
C ASN A 278 15.11 -2.78 -24.98
N LYS A 279 14.15 -2.53 -25.89
CA LYS A 279 14.40 -1.82 -27.16
C LYS A 279 15.00 -0.43 -26.95
N TYR A 280 14.53 0.30 -25.94
CA TYR A 280 14.98 1.67 -25.66
C TYR A 280 16.05 1.75 -24.56
N GLY A 281 16.42 0.61 -23.94
CA GLY A 281 17.44 0.54 -22.90
C GLY A 281 17.06 1.27 -21.62
N SER A 282 15.79 1.18 -21.21
CA SER A 282 15.22 1.77 -20.00
C SER A 282 15.04 0.74 -18.88
N TRP A 283 15.00 1.22 -17.64
CA TRP A 283 14.64 0.44 -16.47
C TRP A 283 13.16 0.08 -16.49
N MET A 284 12.80 -1.11 -16.02
CA MET A 284 11.42 -1.50 -15.73
C MET A 284 11.23 -1.68 -14.23
N HIS A 285 10.47 -0.78 -13.61
CA HIS A 285 10.01 -0.94 -12.24
C HIS A 285 8.58 -1.46 -12.25
N ILE A 286 8.29 -2.49 -11.46
CA ILE A 286 6.92 -2.95 -11.25
C ILE A 286 6.44 -2.43 -9.89
N ASP A 287 5.44 -1.57 -9.91
CA ASP A 287 4.62 -1.29 -8.73
C ASP A 287 3.61 -2.44 -8.56
N ALA A 288 3.97 -3.41 -7.72
CA ALA A 288 3.11 -4.54 -7.35
C ALA A 288 2.62 -4.41 -5.91
N ALA A 289 2.42 -3.18 -5.42
CA ALA A 289 2.11 -2.93 -4.02
C ALA A 289 1.00 -3.83 -3.47
N TRP A 290 -0.09 -4.06 -4.21
CA TRP A 290 -1.12 -5.00 -3.77
C TRP A 290 -1.34 -6.19 -4.69
N GLY A 291 -1.25 -6.03 -6.02
CA GLY A 291 -1.33 -7.17 -6.94
C GLY A 291 -0.15 -8.14 -6.79
N GLY A 292 0.96 -7.73 -6.16
CA GLY A 292 2.06 -8.61 -5.81
C GLY A 292 1.67 -9.77 -4.90
N ALA A 293 0.54 -9.70 -4.18
CA ALA A 293 0.02 -10.81 -3.39
C ALA A 293 -0.17 -12.09 -4.20
N LEU A 294 -0.46 -11.95 -5.50
CA LEU A 294 -0.59 -13.07 -6.43
C LEU A 294 0.71 -13.89 -6.59
N ILE A 295 1.85 -13.40 -6.09
CA ILE A 295 3.08 -14.20 -5.99
C ILE A 295 2.88 -15.44 -5.10
N LEU A 296 2.00 -15.36 -4.10
CA LEU A 296 1.66 -16.44 -3.15
C LEU A 296 0.33 -17.11 -3.45
N SER A 297 -0.34 -16.72 -4.53
CA SER A 297 -1.62 -17.29 -4.94
C SER A 297 -1.45 -18.72 -5.47
N ASN A 298 -2.39 -19.60 -5.13
CA ASN A 298 -2.38 -20.98 -5.64
C ASN A 298 -2.89 -21.02 -7.09
N ASP A 299 -3.91 -20.22 -7.40
CA ASP A 299 -4.65 -20.30 -8.67
C ASP A 299 -4.30 -19.19 -9.68
N TYR A 300 -3.78 -18.06 -9.23
CA TYR A 300 -3.72 -16.80 -9.99
C TYR A 300 -2.31 -16.21 -10.16
N ARG A 301 -1.25 -16.92 -9.76
CA ARG A 301 0.15 -16.49 -9.98
C ARG A 301 0.46 -16.14 -11.44
N ALA A 302 -0.18 -16.83 -12.38
CA ALA A 302 -0.01 -16.62 -13.82
C ALA A 302 -0.50 -15.23 -14.30
N MET A 303 -1.32 -14.52 -13.52
CA MET A 303 -1.71 -13.15 -13.86
C MET A 303 -0.52 -12.17 -13.79
N LEU A 304 0.53 -12.52 -13.05
CA LEU A 304 1.78 -11.74 -12.96
C LEU A 304 2.82 -12.23 -13.99
N ASP A 305 2.38 -12.62 -15.18
CA ASP A 305 3.26 -13.14 -16.23
C ASP A 305 4.29 -12.09 -16.69
N GLY A 306 5.57 -12.36 -16.45
CA GLY A 306 6.68 -11.43 -16.72
C GLY A 306 7.16 -10.60 -15.53
N ILE A 307 6.65 -10.83 -14.32
CA ILE A 307 7.09 -10.12 -13.11
C ILE A 307 8.60 -10.29 -12.83
N GLU A 308 9.15 -11.47 -13.13
CA GLU A 308 10.56 -11.82 -13.00
C GLU A 308 11.49 -11.01 -13.94
N LEU A 309 10.92 -10.33 -14.92
CA LEU A 309 11.64 -9.55 -15.92
C LEU A 309 11.91 -8.11 -15.49
N SER A 310 11.32 -7.67 -14.37
CA SER A 310 11.55 -6.34 -13.83
C SER A 310 12.97 -6.15 -13.30
N ASP A 311 13.41 -4.90 -13.24
CA ASP A 311 14.70 -4.52 -12.67
C ASP A 311 14.53 -4.22 -11.16
N SER A 312 13.35 -3.74 -10.76
CA SER A 312 12.96 -3.61 -9.34
C SER A 312 11.45 -3.76 -9.14
N ILE A 313 11.04 -4.14 -7.93
CA ILE A 313 9.63 -4.34 -7.57
C ILE A 313 9.28 -3.77 -6.19
N THR A 314 8.06 -3.24 -6.09
CA THR A 314 7.42 -2.81 -4.84
C THR A 314 6.37 -3.83 -4.39
N LEU A 315 6.34 -4.16 -3.10
CA LEU A 315 5.32 -5.04 -2.48
C LEU A 315 4.80 -4.39 -1.18
N ASP A 316 3.49 -4.39 -0.94
CA ASP A 316 2.86 -3.98 0.33
C ASP A 316 2.08 -5.13 0.96
N PHE A 317 2.69 -5.75 1.97
CA PHE A 317 2.05 -6.83 2.73
C PHE A 317 0.88 -6.34 3.58
N HIS A 318 0.83 -5.04 3.89
CA HIS A 318 -0.30 -4.43 4.61
C HIS A 318 -1.53 -4.14 3.73
N LYS A 319 -1.60 -4.73 2.53
CA LYS A 319 -2.75 -4.69 1.63
C LYS A 319 -3.34 -6.10 1.44
N HIS A 320 -3.23 -6.70 0.26
CA HIS A 320 -3.84 -8.01 -0.03
C HIS A 320 -3.10 -9.21 0.62
N TYR A 321 -2.09 -8.95 1.47
CA TYR A 321 -1.45 -9.97 2.31
C TYR A 321 -1.87 -9.89 3.80
N PHE A 322 -2.81 -9.01 4.14
CA PHE A 322 -3.45 -9.00 5.46
C PHE A 322 -2.52 -8.70 6.65
N GLN A 323 -1.38 -8.04 6.43
CA GLN A 323 -0.48 -7.63 7.53
C GLN A 323 -0.88 -6.26 8.12
N SER A 324 -0.52 -5.99 9.38
CA SER A 324 -0.70 -4.67 9.99
C SER A 324 0.23 -3.63 9.37
N ILE A 325 -0.27 -2.39 9.25
CA ILE A 325 0.52 -1.25 8.76
C ILE A 325 1.58 -0.86 9.80
N SER A 326 2.83 -0.55 9.43
CA SER A 326 3.46 -0.70 8.11
C SER A 326 3.93 -2.13 7.87
N CYS A 327 3.99 -2.55 6.61
CA CYS A 327 4.66 -3.79 6.19
C CYS A 327 4.77 -3.77 4.67
N GLY A 328 5.91 -3.30 4.14
CA GLY A 328 6.20 -3.29 2.71
C GLY A 328 7.61 -3.75 2.45
N ALA A 329 7.93 -4.05 1.20
CA ALA A 329 9.27 -4.39 0.75
C ALA A 329 9.57 -3.78 -0.62
N PHE A 330 10.87 -3.60 -0.84
CA PHE A 330 11.45 -3.28 -2.13
C PHE A 330 12.45 -4.38 -2.49
N LEU A 331 12.37 -4.95 -3.70
CA LEU A 331 13.35 -5.92 -4.18
C LEU A 331 14.01 -5.39 -5.46
N LEU A 332 15.30 -5.65 -5.57
CA LEU A 332 16.14 -5.17 -6.66
C LEU A 332 16.78 -6.36 -7.38
N LYS A 333 16.57 -6.53 -8.68
CA LYS A 333 17.06 -7.74 -9.37
C LYS A 333 18.58 -7.90 -9.27
N ASP A 334 19.29 -6.84 -9.64
CA ASP A 334 20.76 -6.75 -9.61
C ASP A 334 21.25 -5.94 -8.40
N GLU A 335 21.86 -6.64 -7.46
CA GLU A 335 22.39 -6.08 -6.21
C GLU A 335 23.40 -4.95 -6.45
N ALA A 336 24.16 -5.00 -7.55
CA ALA A 336 25.18 -3.99 -7.83
C ALA A 336 24.59 -2.58 -7.96
N ASN A 337 23.30 -2.44 -8.27
CA ASN A 337 22.66 -1.13 -8.40
C ASN A 337 22.39 -0.44 -7.05
N TYR A 338 22.51 -1.13 -5.91
CA TYR A 338 22.53 -0.46 -4.60
C TYR A 338 23.70 0.53 -4.46
N ARG A 339 24.73 0.47 -5.31
CA ARG A 339 25.79 1.49 -5.38
C ARG A 339 25.27 2.92 -5.57
N PHE A 340 24.07 3.11 -6.13
CA PHE A 340 23.45 4.44 -6.30
C PHE A 340 22.75 4.97 -5.05
N MET A 341 22.66 4.15 -4.01
CA MET A 341 22.13 4.51 -2.69
C MET A 341 23.15 4.29 -1.57
N HIS A 342 24.23 3.55 -1.83
CA HIS A 342 25.24 3.24 -0.85
C HIS A 342 25.85 4.52 -0.26
N TYR A 343 25.97 4.51 1.05
CA TYR A 343 26.65 5.52 1.84
C TYR A 343 27.29 4.80 3.03
N GLU A 344 28.59 5.01 3.23
CA GLU A 344 29.33 4.43 4.34
C GLU A 344 29.32 5.39 5.54
N ALA A 345 28.85 4.92 6.70
CA ALA A 345 28.95 5.62 7.96
C ALA A 345 29.73 4.78 8.97
N GLU A 346 30.88 5.29 9.41
CA GLU A 346 31.86 4.55 10.23
C GLU A 346 31.29 3.99 11.54
N TYR A 347 30.23 4.62 12.09
CA TYR A 347 29.58 4.18 13.32
C TYR A 347 28.43 3.18 13.10
N LEU A 348 28.02 2.91 11.85
CA LEU A 348 26.78 2.20 11.54
C LEU A 348 26.97 1.05 10.52
N ASN A 349 27.75 1.27 9.47
CA ASN A 349 28.10 0.30 8.45
C ASN A 349 29.53 0.55 7.97
N SER A 350 30.50 0.23 8.82
CA SER A 350 31.92 0.45 8.50
C SER A 350 32.38 -0.45 7.34
N ALA A 351 33.39 -0.02 6.58
CA ALA A 351 34.03 -0.87 5.57
C ALA A 351 34.51 -2.22 6.14
N TYR A 352 34.95 -2.24 7.40
CA TYR A 352 35.33 -3.46 8.10
C TYR A 352 34.13 -4.41 8.25
N ASP A 353 32.98 -3.91 8.69
CA ASP A 353 31.76 -4.70 8.83
C ASP A 353 31.30 -5.28 7.48
N GLU A 354 31.36 -4.48 6.42
CA GLU A 354 31.02 -4.92 5.06
C GLU A 354 31.98 -6.00 4.57
N GLU A 355 33.29 -5.85 4.77
CA GLU A 355 34.31 -6.85 4.44
C GLU A 355 34.09 -8.19 5.18
N HIS A 356 33.55 -8.12 6.40
CA HIS A 356 33.26 -9.30 7.24
C HIS A 356 31.83 -9.84 7.07
N GLY A 357 31.03 -9.26 6.16
CA GLY A 357 29.68 -9.72 5.85
C GLY A 357 28.67 -9.48 6.98
N VAL A 358 28.89 -8.47 7.83
CA VAL A 358 27.94 -8.07 8.87
C VAL A 358 26.67 -7.52 8.19
N PRO A 359 25.48 -8.03 8.52
CA PRO A 359 24.25 -7.71 7.79
C PRO A 359 23.65 -6.35 8.23
N ASN A 360 24.37 -5.26 7.99
CA ASN A 360 23.89 -3.90 8.22
C ASN A 360 22.92 -3.49 7.11
N LEU A 361 21.61 -3.57 7.40
CA LEU A 361 20.56 -3.39 6.40
C LEU A 361 20.36 -1.92 5.97
N VAL A 362 20.91 -0.96 6.72
CA VAL A 362 20.89 0.47 6.35
C VAL A 362 21.51 0.72 4.96
N SER A 363 22.50 -0.08 4.57
CA SER A 363 23.17 -0.02 3.26
C SER A 363 22.21 -0.15 2.07
N LYS A 364 21.04 -0.75 2.30
CA LYS A 364 19.99 -1.02 1.29
C LYS A 364 18.74 -0.18 1.49
N SER A 365 18.71 0.73 2.48
CA SER A 365 17.53 1.42 2.97
C SER A 365 17.62 2.94 2.79
N LEU A 366 16.47 3.60 2.58
CA LEU A 366 16.37 5.06 2.73
C LEU A 366 16.19 5.49 4.19
N GLN A 367 15.86 4.55 5.07
CA GLN A 367 15.68 4.76 6.50
C GLN A 367 16.91 4.27 7.25
N THR A 368 17.34 5.05 8.23
CA THR A 368 18.20 4.59 9.32
C THR A 368 17.34 3.79 10.30
N THR A 369 16.97 4.33 11.46
CA THR A 369 16.12 3.63 12.43
C THR A 369 14.82 3.15 11.80
N ARG A 370 14.57 1.85 11.97
CA ARG A 370 13.49 1.11 11.32
C ARG A 370 13.04 -0.04 12.21
N ARG A 371 11.73 -0.29 12.22
CA ARG A 371 11.11 -1.37 13.00
C ARG A 371 11.21 -2.73 12.30
N PHE A 372 11.11 -3.82 13.06
CA PHE A 372 11.16 -5.20 12.54
C PHE A 372 9.85 -5.66 11.87
N ASP A 373 9.40 -4.94 10.84
CA ASP A 373 8.15 -5.25 10.12
C ASP A 373 8.16 -6.62 9.43
N ALA A 374 9.34 -7.14 9.09
CA ALA A 374 9.52 -8.47 8.51
C ALA A 374 8.98 -9.60 9.41
N LEU A 375 8.99 -9.42 10.74
CA LEU A 375 8.51 -10.44 11.68
C LEU A 375 7.02 -10.78 11.47
N LYS A 376 6.20 -9.81 11.04
CA LYS A 376 4.76 -9.98 10.81
C LYS A 376 4.50 -11.03 9.73
N LEU A 377 5.15 -10.85 8.59
CA LEU A 377 5.05 -11.77 7.46
C LEU A 377 5.70 -13.11 7.78
N TRP A 378 6.87 -13.12 8.41
CA TRP A 378 7.56 -14.34 8.84
C TRP A 378 6.65 -15.23 9.69
N MET A 379 6.11 -14.69 10.79
CA MET A 379 5.24 -15.44 11.69
C MET A 379 3.96 -15.90 11.01
N THR A 380 3.39 -15.09 10.10
CA THR A 380 2.20 -15.47 9.34
C THR A 380 2.47 -16.71 8.47
N ILE A 381 3.58 -16.69 7.71
CA ILE A 381 3.95 -17.80 6.83
C ILE A 381 4.27 -19.06 7.63
N GLU A 382 5.07 -18.96 8.70
CA GLU A 382 5.41 -20.11 9.54
C GLU A 382 4.18 -20.75 10.20
N SER A 383 3.19 -19.93 10.59
CA SER A 383 2.03 -20.42 11.32
C SER A 383 0.96 -21.04 10.42
N LEU A 384 0.77 -20.49 9.21
CA LEU A 384 -0.30 -20.91 8.31
C LEU A 384 0.17 -21.82 7.18
N GLY A 385 1.45 -21.73 6.81
CA GLY A 385 1.95 -22.27 5.56
C GLY A 385 1.43 -21.48 4.34
N GLU A 386 2.06 -21.73 3.20
CA GLU A 386 1.75 -21.02 1.97
C GLU A 386 0.39 -21.41 1.37
N GLU A 387 -0.02 -22.68 1.48
CA GLU A 387 -1.26 -23.19 0.88
C GLU A 387 -2.50 -22.45 1.40
N LEU A 388 -2.65 -22.39 2.73
CA LEU A 388 -3.76 -21.70 3.37
C LEU A 388 -3.70 -20.20 3.09
N TYR A 389 -2.51 -19.61 3.15
CA TYR A 389 -2.34 -18.19 2.94
C TYR A 389 -2.65 -17.78 1.49
N GLY A 390 -2.22 -18.57 0.51
CA GLY A 390 -2.59 -18.45 -0.90
C GLY A 390 -4.09 -18.54 -1.13
N SER A 391 -4.77 -19.47 -0.46
CA SER A 391 -6.23 -19.62 -0.58
C SER A 391 -7.01 -18.38 -0.12
N MET A 392 -6.48 -17.66 0.88
CA MET A 392 -7.08 -16.38 1.35
C MET A 392 -6.92 -15.27 0.31
N ILE A 393 -5.79 -15.24 -0.41
CA ILE A 393 -5.54 -14.30 -1.52
C ILE A 393 -6.48 -14.62 -2.68
N ASP A 394 -6.61 -15.90 -3.03
CA ASP A 394 -7.43 -16.41 -4.13
C ASP A 394 -8.91 -16.11 -3.94
N HIS A 395 -9.38 -16.19 -2.69
CA HIS A 395 -10.76 -15.86 -2.33
C HIS A 395 -11.15 -14.46 -2.77
N GLY A 396 -10.30 -13.46 -2.58
CA GLY A 396 -10.58 -12.08 -3.00
C GLY A 396 -10.77 -11.95 -4.52
N VAL A 397 -9.96 -12.65 -5.31
CA VAL A 397 -10.07 -12.66 -6.79
C VAL A 397 -11.35 -13.37 -7.23
N LYS A 398 -11.64 -14.53 -6.64
CA LYS A 398 -12.86 -15.30 -6.94
C LYS A 398 -14.13 -14.50 -6.60
N LEU A 399 -14.19 -13.92 -5.41
CA LEU A 399 -15.32 -13.11 -4.95
C LEU A 399 -15.57 -11.93 -5.90
N THR A 400 -14.51 -11.25 -6.36
CA THR A 400 -14.66 -10.14 -7.31
C THR A 400 -15.38 -10.56 -8.58
N ARG A 401 -15.03 -11.72 -9.15
CA ARG A 401 -15.67 -12.25 -10.37
C ARG A 401 -17.15 -12.56 -10.14
N GLU A 402 -17.47 -13.24 -9.04
CA GLU A 402 -18.85 -13.54 -8.66
C GLU A 402 -19.71 -12.27 -8.47
N VAL A 403 -19.12 -11.22 -7.87
CA VAL A 403 -19.77 -9.93 -7.69
C VAL A 403 -19.99 -9.21 -9.02
N ALA A 404 -19.02 -9.22 -9.92
CA ALA A 404 -19.16 -8.62 -11.24
C ALA A 404 -20.25 -9.32 -12.08
N ASP A 405 -20.32 -10.64 -12.04
CA ASP A 405 -21.39 -11.39 -12.70
C ASP A 405 -22.77 -11.04 -12.12
N TYR A 406 -22.86 -10.89 -10.80
CA TYR A 406 -24.10 -10.46 -10.15
C TYR A 406 -24.51 -9.03 -10.55
N ILE A 407 -23.56 -8.10 -10.62
CA ILE A 407 -23.82 -6.72 -11.07
C ILE A 407 -24.34 -6.70 -12.49
N LYS A 408 -23.71 -7.43 -13.42
CA LYS A 408 -24.18 -7.53 -14.83
C LYS A 408 -25.60 -8.08 -14.95
N ALA A 409 -26.00 -8.95 -14.02
CA ALA A 409 -27.32 -9.57 -13.99
C ALA A 409 -28.39 -8.75 -13.24
N THR A 410 -28.01 -7.63 -12.61
CA THR A 410 -28.90 -6.84 -11.74
C THR A 410 -29.32 -5.56 -12.44
N GLU A 411 -30.62 -5.39 -12.65
CA GLU A 411 -31.18 -4.16 -13.19
C GLU A 411 -30.87 -2.95 -12.29
N GLY A 412 -30.56 -1.82 -12.90
CA GLY A 412 -30.18 -0.60 -12.19
C GLY A 412 -28.72 -0.54 -11.76
N LEU A 413 -27.91 -1.58 -11.98
CA LEU A 413 -26.47 -1.56 -11.80
C LEU A 413 -25.74 -1.66 -13.14
N GLU A 414 -24.62 -0.96 -13.25
CA GLU A 414 -23.74 -1.00 -14.42
C GLU A 414 -22.31 -1.29 -13.96
N LEU A 415 -21.70 -2.35 -14.51
CA LEU A 415 -20.28 -2.61 -14.37
C LEU A 415 -19.51 -1.73 -15.35
N LEU A 416 -18.49 -1.01 -14.87
CA LEU A 416 -17.74 -0.05 -15.69
C LEU A 416 -16.47 -0.64 -16.32
N VAL A 417 -15.84 -1.60 -15.64
CA VAL A 417 -14.61 -2.27 -16.11
C VAL A 417 -14.68 -3.74 -15.72
N GLU A 418 -14.28 -4.64 -16.62
CA GLU A 418 -14.13 -6.06 -16.30
C GLU A 418 -13.01 -6.24 -15.26
N PRO A 419 -13.31 -6.85 -14.09
CA PRO A 419 -12.31 -6.97 -13.04
C PRO A 419 -11.24 -7.98 -13.41
N GLN A 420 -9.98 -7.59 -13.20
CA GLN A 420 -8.85 -8.50 -13.31
C GLN A 420 -8.46 -9.07 -11.95
N PHE A 421 -8.20 -8.18 -10.99
CA PHE A 421 -7.81 -8.52 -9.61
C PHE A 421 -8.96 -8.28 -8.62
N ALA A 422 -8.68 -7.96 -7.36
CA ALA A 422 -9.66 -7.91 -6.27
C ALA A 422 -10.40 -6.56 -6.13
N SER A 423 -10.89 -5.98 -7.24
CA SER A 423 -11.70 -4.76 -7.21
C SER A 423 -12.79 -4.74 -8.28
N VAL A 424 -13.94 -4.17 -7.92
CA VAL A 424 -15.12 -3.99 -8.75
C VAL A 424 -15.43 -2.50 -8.87
N LEU A 425 -15.53 -2.01 -10.11
CA LEU A 425 -15.93 -0.63 -10.44
C LEU A 425 -17.30 -0.65 -11.10
N PHE A 426 -18.27 0.00 -10.48
CA PHE A 426 -19.66 -0.05 -10.89
C PHE A 426 -20.38 1.26 -10.55
N ARG A 427 -21.60 1.43 -11.04
CA ARG A 427 -22.48 2.53 -10.62
C ARG A 427 -23.94 2.12 -10.65
N VAL A 428 -24.77 2.88 -9.95
CA VAL A 428 -26.23 2.82 -10.00
C VAL A 428 -26.74 3.69 -11.15
N VAL A 429 -27.61 3.13 -11.98
CA VAL A 429 -28.25 3.79 -13.12
C VAL A 429 -29.75 3.47 -13.10
N PRO A 430 -30.57 4.24 -12.36
CA PRO A 430 -32.00 3.98 -12.31
C PRO A 430 -32.65 4.23 -13.68
N GLU A 431 -33.65 3.41 -14.04
CA GLU A 431 -34.35 3.54 -15.32
C GLU A 431 -35.00 4.92 -15.46
N GLY A 432 -34.76 5.59 -16.58
CA GLY A 432 -35.35 6.90 -16.88
C GLY A 432 -34.82 8.06 -16.03
N TYR A 433 -33.80 7.85 -15.20
CA TYR A 433 -33.22 8.91 -14.38
C TYR A 433 -32.35 9.88 -15.21
N PRO A 434 -32.41 11.21 -14.98
CA PRO A 434 -31.65 12.17 -15.79
C PRO A 434 -30.13 11.96 -15.66
N VAL A 435 -29.44 11.89 -16.79
CA VAL A 435 -28.02 11.53 -16.88
C VAL A 435 -27.14 12.50 -16.10
N GLU A 436 -27.49 13.78 -16.09
CA GLU A 436 -26.79 14.86 -15.38
C GLU A 436 -26.75 14.67 -13.86
N PHE A 437 -27.63 13.84 -13.29
CA PHE A 437 -27.69 13.58 -11.85
C PHE A 437 -27.10 12.23 -11.43
N ILE A 438 -26.72 11.35 -12.37
CA ILE A 438 -26.19 10.00 -12.07
C ILE A 438 -24.92 10.07 -11.22
N ASP A 439 -24.00 10.96 -11.59
CA ASP A 439 -22.73 11.10 -10.86
C ASP A 439 -22.98 11.58 -9.41
N SER A 440 -23.87 12.56 -9.24
CA SER A 440 -24.26 13.06 -7.93
C SER A 440 -24.97 11.99 -7.10
N LEU A 441 -25.85 11.20 -7.71
CA LEU A 441 -26.52 10.08 -7.05
C LEU A 441 -25.52 9.09 -6.49
N ASN A 442 -24.56 8.63 -7.31
CA ASN A 442 -23.58 7.63 -6.89
C ASN A 442 -22.66 8.13 -5.77
N GLN A 443 -22.18 9.37 -5.84
CA GLN A 443 -21.40 9.98 -4.76
C GLN A 443 -22.20 9.96 -3.44
N ASN A 444 -23.44 10.44 -3.48
CA ASN A 444 -24.24 10.62 -2.27
C ASN A 444 -24.76 9.31 -1.68
N VAL A 445 -24.96 8.26 -2.49
CA VAL A 445 -25.28 6.92 -1.97
C VAL A 445 -24.16 6.39 -1.06
N ALA A 446 -22.89 6.54 -1.47
CA ALA A 446 -21.76 6.13 -0.65
C ALA A 446 -21.66 6.96 0.63
N ASP A 447 -21.83 8.28 0.53
CA ASP A 447 -21.73 9.20 1.66
C ASP A 447 -22.84 8.94 2.71
N GLU A 448 -24.07 8.66 2.27
CA GLU A 448 -25.21 8.33 3.13
C GLU A 448 -25.02 7.02 3.89
N LEU A 449 -24.57 5.96 3.21
CA LEU A 449 -24.31 4.67 3.85
C LEU A 449 -23.14 4.78 4.85
N PHE A 450 -22.13 5.57 4.55
CA PHE A 450 -21.01 5.81 5.46
C PHE A 450 -21.43 6.62 6.68
N ALA A 451 -22.20 7.70 6.49
CA ALA A 451 -22.67 8.56 7.58
C ALA A 451 -23.55 7.82 8.59
N ARG A 452 -24.31 6.81 8.15
CA ARG A 452 -25.10 5.94 9.05
C ARG A 452 -24.29 4.77 9.63
N GLY A 453 -23.04 4.61 9.20
CA GLY A 453 -22.15 3.54 9.63
C GLY A 453 -22.55 2.15 9.12
N GLU A 454 -23.27 2.10 7.99
CA GLU A 454 -23.85 0.89 7.38
C GLU A 454 -22.87 0.26 6.38
N ALA A 455 -22.19 1.08 5.57
CA ALA A 455 -21.19 0.62 4.62
C ALA A 455 -20.10 1.67 4.36
N ASN A 456 -18.91 1.19 3.97
CA ASN A 456 -17.83 2.01 3.47
C ASN A 456 -17.51 1.55 2.05
N ILE A 457 -18.02 2.30 1.06
CA ILE A 457 -17.85 2.05 -0.37
C ILE A 457 -16.98 3.16 -0.94
N GLY A 458 -16.02 2.79 -1.79
CA GLY A 458 -15.10 3.71 -2.40
C GLY A 458 -15.79 4.50 -3.50
N VAL A 459 -15.30 5.70 -3.77
CA VAL A 459 -15.81 6.53 -4.85
C VAL A 459 -14.63 7.01 -5.69
N THR A 460 -14.68 6.77 -7.00
CA THR A 460 -13.61 7.11 -7.95
C THR A 460 -14.20 7.45 -9.33
N LYS A 461 -13.37 7.54 -10.37
CA LYS A 461 -13.79 7.72 -11.75
C LYS A 461 -13.18 6.68 -12.69
N VAL A 462 -13.95 6.28 -13.68
CA VAL A 462 -13.49 5.53 -14.86
C VAL A 462 -13.59 6.47 -16.05
N GLY A 463 -12.45 6.96 -16.54
CA GLY A 463 -12.43 8.10 -17.44
C GLY A 463 -13.14 9.31 -16.82
N ASN A 464 -14.24 9.75 -17.43
CA ASN A 464 -15.06 10.87 -16.92
C ASN A 464 -16.30 10.42 -16.14
N VAL A 465 -16.52 9.11 -15.96
CA VAL A 465 -17.72 8.56 -15.33
C VAL A 465 -17.49 8.34 -13.84
N GLN A 466 -18.41 8.81 -12.99
CA GLN A 466 -18.38 8.53 -11.56
C GLN A 466 -18.62 7.03 -11.28
N SER A 467 -17.79 6.46 -10.43
CA SER A 467 -17.81 5.04 -10.06
C SER A 467 -17.90 4.88 -8.55
N LEU A 468 -18.78 3.99 -8.12
CA LEU A 468 -18.62 3.28 -6.86
C LEU A 468 -17.55 2.20 -7.02
N LYS A 469 -16.85 1.90 -5.93
CA LYS A 469 -15.75 0.95 -5.89
C LYS A 469 -15.86 0.05 -4.69
N MET A 470 -15.75 -1.25 -4.94
CA MET A 470 -15.52 -2.26 -3.90
C MET A 470 -14.16 -2.92 -4.12
N THR A 471 -13.45 -3.15 -3.01
CA THR A 471 -12.19 -3.87 -2.95
C THR A 471 -12.38 -5.08 -2.04
N THR A 472 -12.34 -6.28 -2.61
CA THR A 472 -12.70 -7.51 -1.90
C THR A 472 -11.48 -8.13 -1.24
N LEU A 473 -10.92 -7.42 -0.24
CA LEU A 473 -9.73 -7.88 0.47
C LEU A 473 -10.04 -8.88 1.59
N SER A 474 -11.21 -8.83 2.21
CA SER A 474 -11.47 -9.65 3.38
C SER A 474 -11.65 -11.13 3.00
N PRO A 475 -10.84 -12.06 3.54
CA PRO A 475 -10.88 -13.48 3.16
C PRO A 475 -12.10 -14.22 3.72
N VAL A 476 -12.95 -13.55 4.50
CA VAL A 476 -14.16 -14.13 5.12
C VAL A 476 -15.46 -13.52 4.60
N VAL A 477 -15.37 -12.52 3.70
CA VAL A 477 -16.56 -11.93 3.07
C VAL A 477 -17.10 -12.87 2.01
N THR A 478 -18.40 -13.09 2.00
CA THR A 478 -19.07 -13.94 1.00
C THR A 478 -19.76 -13.11 -0.06
N VAL A 479 -20.10 -13.75 -1.19
CA VAL A 479 -20.91 -13.12 -2.23
C VAL A 479 -22.27 -12.65 -1.68
N ASP A 480 -22.86 -13.37 -0.72
CA ASP A 480 -24.14 -12.98 -0.12
C ASP A 480 -24.01 -11.72 0.75
N ASN A 481 -22.87 -11.54 1.44
CA ASN A 481 -22.60 -10.27 2.12
C ASN A 481 -22.60 -9.10 1.12
N VAL A 482 -21.94 -9.28 -0.03
CA VAL A 482 -21.86 -8.23 -1.06
C VAL A 482 -23.19 -7.99 -1.75
N LYS A 483 -23.99 -9.04 -2.02
CA LYS A 483 -25.36 -8.90 -2.56
C LYS A 483 -26.26 -8.10 -1.63
N ASN A 484 -26.20 -8.36 -0.32
CA ASN A 484 -26.95 -7.60 0.67
C ASN A 484 -26.53 -6.12 0.68
N LEU A 485 -25.23 -5.84 0.53
CA LEU A 485 -24.74 -4.47 0.39
C LEU A 485 -25.24 -3.80 -0.90
N LEU A 486 -25.18 -4.49 -2.03
CA LEU A 486 -25.69 -3.96 -3.31
C LEU A 486 -27.20 -3.67 -3.26
N ALA A 487 -27.97 -4.49 -2.54
CA ALA A 487 -29.38 -4.20 -2.29
C ALA A 487 -29.57 -2.93 -1.45
N GLN A 488 -28.71 -2.68 -0.45
CA GLN A 488 -28.72 -1.43 0.31
C GLN A 488 -28.35 -0.22 -0.55
N VAL A 489 -27.36 -0.37 -1.44
CA VAL A 489 -26.95 0.66 -2.40
C VAL A 489 -28.13 1.05 -3.32
N LEU A 490 -28.85 0.07 -3.86
CA LEU A 490 -30.03 0.33 -4.70
C LEU A 490 -31.17 0.97 -3.90
N ALA A 491 -31.46 0.47 -2.70
CA ALA A 491 -32.49 1.04 -1.83
C ALA A 491 -32.17 2.50 -1.44
N GLU A 492 -30.90 2.80 -1.18
CA GLU A 492 -30.46 4.14 -0.84
C GLU A 492 -30.55 5.07 -2.05
N ALA A 493 -30.16 4.60 -3.23
CA ALA A 493 -30.32 5.35 -4.47
C ALA A 493 -31.79 5.71 -4.71
N GLU A 494 -32.70 4.75 -4.53
CA GLU A 494 -34.14 4.98 -4.65
C GLU A 494 -34.65 6.02 -3.64
N ARG A 495 -34.14 5.99 -2.41
CA ARG A 495 -34.52 6.94 -1.35
C ARG A 495 -34.16 8.38 -1.68
N ILE A 496 -33.01 8.63 -2.31
CA ILE A 496 -32.46 9.99 -2.47
C ILE A 496 -32.61 10.56 -3.88
N LYS A 497 -32.85 9.74 -4.92
CA LYS A 497 -32.85 10.19 -6.32
C LYS A 497 -33.79 11.37 -6.60
N ASP A 498 -35.02 11.34 -6.09
CA ASP A 498 -36.01 12.38 -6.37
C ASP A 498 -35.67 13.70 -5.66
N ALA A 499 -35.07 13.62 -4.48
CA ALA A 499 -34.59 14.79 -3.74
C ALA A 499 -33.43 15.46 -4.48
N ILE A 500 -32.51 14.67 -5.06
CA ILE A 500 -31.39 15.18 -5.86
C ILE A 500 -31.93 15.87 -7.12
N ALA A 501 -32.77 15.18 -7.90
CA ALA A 501 -33.31 15.72 -9.15
C ALA A 501 -34.18 16.97 -8.95
N SER A 502 -34.86 17.09 -7.80
CA SER A 502 -35.66 18.28 -7.46
C SER A 502 -34.86 19.41 -6.78
N GLY A 503 -33.56 19.22 -6.53
CA GLY A 503 -32.71 20.21 -5.87
C GLY A 503 -32.96 20.39 -4.36
N ASN A 504 -33.66 19.44 -3.73
CA ASN A 504 -34.01 19.46 -2.30
C ASN A 504 -33.10 18.57 -1.45
N TYR A 505 -32.12 17.89 -2.05
CA TYR A 505 -31.20 17.01 -1.36
C TYR A 505 -30.19 17.78 -0.50
N VAL A 506 -29.95 17.29 0.71
CA VAL A 506 -28.93 17.80 1.63
C VAL A 506 -27.94 16.66 1.92
N PRO A 507 -26.66 16.80 1.54
CA PRO A 507 -25.65 15.78 1.83
C PRO A 507 -25.45 15.55 3.33
N PRO A 508 -25.11 14.32 3.76
CA PRO A 508 -24.92 13.98 5.17
C PRO A 508 -23.57 14.46 5.75
N ILE A 509 -22.71 15.06 4.92
CA ILE A 509 -21.39 15.55 5.32
C ILE A 509 -21.56 16.90 6.06
N ASP A 510 -21.52 16.87 7.41
CA ASP A 510 -21.47 18.03 8.34
C ASP A 510 -20.17 18.06 9.19
#